data_AF-A0A9N8QJG2-F1
#
_entry.id   AF-A0A9N8QJG2-F1
#
_cell.length_a   1.000
_cell.length_b   1.000
_cell.length_c   1.000
_cell.angle_alpha   90.00
_cell.angle_beta   90.00
_cell.angle_gamma   90.00
#
_symmetry.space_group_name_H-M   'P 1'
#
loop_
_entity.id
_entity.type
_entity.pdbx_description
1 polymer ?
#
loop_
_entity_poly.entity_id
_entity_poly.type
_entity_poly.pdbx_seq_one_letter_code
_entity_poly.pdbx_strand_id
1 'polypeptide(L)'
;LVQVAGPALPKKLSAIITALAKSLEDDKQTDVRPDVEAAVQTILSSISDTDSLHQLMVLLLGWVGNVDQPKRCVTGCRVFATFCAHKKSSVSISDYMVDWIRKLIFLFEASSEDVIAAAWSALDASLKTVTKDEMEQL
;
A
#
# COMPACT_ATOMS: atom_id res chain seq x y z
N LEU A 1 16.96 -18.67 -4.54
CA LEU A 1 16.02 -18.13 -5.55
C LEU A 1 16.13 -16.61 -5.50
N VAL A 2 16.24 -15.97 -6.66
CA VAL A 2 17.11 -14.82 -6.90
C VAL A 2 16.60 -13.49 -6.31
N GLN A 3 17.43 -12.80 -5.51
CA GLN A 3 17.32 -11.35 -5.29
C GLN A 3 17.74 -10.62 -6.57
N VAL A 4 16.79 -10.25 -7.45
CA VAL A 4 17.06 -9.49 -8.69
C VAL A 4 16.74 -7.99 -8.56
N ALA A 5 16.35 -7.50 -7.39
CA ALA A 5 16.23 -6.06 -7.19
C ALA A 5 17.61 -5.48 -6.85
N GLY A 6 18.47 -5.34 -7.85
CA GLY A 6 19.68 -4.53 -7.75
C GLY A 6 19.35 -3.05 -7.43
N PRO A 7 20.36 -2.19 -7.21
CA PRO A 7 20.25 -0.82 -6.68
C PRO A 7 19.44 0.20 -7.53
N ALA A 8 18.68 -0.25 -8.53
CA ALA A 8 17.81 0.54 -9.38
C ALA A 8 16.32 0.48 -9.00
N LEU A 9 15.92 -0.36 -8.03
CA LEU A 9 14.53 -0.49 -7.60
C LEU A 9 13.91 0.82 -7.10
N PRO A 10 14.57 1.63 -6.23
CA PRO A 10 13.94 2.85 -5.68
C PRO A 10 13.49 3.80 -6.79
N LYS A 11 14.39 4.09 -7.75
CA LYS A 11 14.13 5.02 -8.87
C LYS A 11 12.95 4.62 -9.76
N LYS A 12 12.57 3.35 -9.78
CA LYS A 12 11.47 2.83 -10.62
C LYS A 12 10.27 2.32 -9.83
N LEU A 13 10.35 2.27 -8.49
CA LEU A 13 9.32 1.69 -7.63
C LEU A 13 7.95 2.27 -7.93
N SER A 14 7.83 3.61 -7.94
CA SER A 14 6.55 4.27 -8.22
C SER A 14 6.01 3.93 -9.61
N ALA A 15 6.87 3.91 -10.63
CA ALA A 15 6.45 3.59 -11.99
C ALA A 15 5.95 2.14 -12.11
N ILE A 16 6.66 1.20 -11.48
CA ILE A 16 6.30 -0.23 -11.49
C ILE A 16 4.99 -0.44 -10.72
N ILE A 17 4.88 0.05 -9.49
CA ILE A 17 3.67 -0.09 -8.67
C ILE A 17 2.48 0.60 -9.34
N THR A 18 2.67 1.76 -9.98
CA THR A 18 1.61 2.43 -10.77
C THR A 18 1.15 1.58 -11.95
N ALA A 19 2.07 0.96 -12.68
CA ALA A 19 1.74 0.11 -13.82
C ALA A 19 0.96 -1.15 -13.39
N LEU A 20 1.41 -1.82 -12.33
CA LEU A 20 0.72 -2.98 -11.77
C LEU A 20 -0.66 -2.60 -11.23
N ALA A 21 -0.78 -1.47 -10.53
CA ALA A 21 -2.07 -0.96 -10.06
C ALA A 21 -3.06 -0.70 -11.20
N LYS A 22 -2.60 -0.18 -12.35
CA LYS A 22 -3.46 -0.02 -13.54
C LYS A 22 -3.96 -1.35 -14.08
N SER A 23 -3.14 -2.39 -14.05
CA SER A 23 -3.56 -3.75 -14.44
C SER A 23 -4.58 -4.33 -13.45
N LEU A 24 -4.40 -4.10 -12.13
CA LEU A 24 -5.37 -4.53 -11.11
C LEU A 24 -6.72 -3.80 -11.17
N GLU A 25 -6.74 -2.59 -11.74
CA GLU A 25 -7.94 -1.77 -11.93
C GLU A 25 -8.69 -2.09 -13.24
N ASP A 26 -8.07 -2.84 -14.15
CA ASP A 26 -8.66 -3.26 -15.42
C ASP A 26 -9.46 -4.54 -15.23
N ASP A 27 -10.78 -4.39 -15.16
CA ASP A 27 -11.72 -5.50 -14.96
C ASP A 27 -11.71 -6.54 -16.12
N LYS A 28 -11.00 -6.27 -17.23
CA LYS A 28 -10.84 -7.19 -18.36
C LYS A 28 -9.71 -8.20 -18.18
N GLN A 29 -8.82 -8.00 -17.22
CA GLN A 29 -7.60 -8.80 -17.01
C GLN A 29 -7.75 -9.75 -15.81
N THR A 30 -8.85 -10.51 -15.75
CA THR A 30 -9.16 -11.37 -14.60
C THR A 30 -8.28 -12.62 -14.52
N ASP A 31 -7.76 -13.10 -15.65
CA ASP A 31 -6.91 -14.28 -15.78
C ASP A 31 -5.50 -14.05 -15.23
N VAL A 32 -4.92 -12.86 -15.47
CA VAL A 32 -3.58 -12.49 -15.00
C VAL A 32 -3.58 -11.83 -13.62
N ARG A 33 -4.77 -11.52 -13.06
CA ARG A 33 -4.89 -10.82 -11.77
C ARG A 33 -4.11 -11.49 -10.63
N PRO A 34 -4.15 -12.82 -10.43
CA PRO A 34 -3.39 -13.46 -9.35
C PRO A 34 -1.87 -13.26 -9.51
N ASP A 35 -1.36 -13.33 -10.74
CA ASP A 35 0.05 -13.13 -11.03
C ASP A 35 0.48 -11.67 -10.78
N VAL A 36 -0.38 -10.71 -11.11
CA VAL A 36 -0.15 -9.28 -10.84
C VAL A 36 -0.16 -9.00 -9.33
N GLU A 37 -1.10 -9.59 -8.58
CA GLU A 37 -1.15 -9.47 -7.11
C GLU A 37 0.12 -10.07 -6.47
N ALA A 38 0.57 -11.24 -6.93
CA ALA A 38 1.81 -11.88 -6.48
C ALA A 38 3.06 -11.03 -6.81
N ALA A 39 3.08 -10.39 -7.99
CA ALA A 39 4.15 -9.47 -8.38
C ALA A 39 4.19 -8.24 -7.45
N VAL A 40 3.03 -7.64 -7.16
CA VAL A 40 2.93 -6.53 -6.21
C VAL A 40 3.47 -6.94 -4.85
N GLN A 41 3.01 -8.07 -4.29
CA GLN A 41 3.47 -8.56 -2.99
C GLN A 41 4.99 -8.80 -2.97
N THR A 42 5.54 -9.40 -4.03
CA THR A 42 6.98 -9.67 -4.15
C THR A 42 7.79 -8.38 -4.13
N ILE A 43 7.34 -7.35 -4.84
CA ILE A 43 8.00 -6.04 -4.84
C ILE A 43 7.90 -5.38 -3.46
N LEU A 44 6.71 -5.35 -2.85
CA LEU A 44 6.47 -4.73 -1.55
C LEU A 44 7.32 -5.37 -0.44
N SER A 45 7.40 -6.70 -0.39
CA SER A 45 8.22 -7.45 0.57
C SER A 45 9.73 -7.28 0.36
N SER A 46 10.16 -6.84 -0.83
CA SER A 46 11.58 -6.59 -1.11
C SER A 46 12.10 -5.29 -0.48
N ILE A 47 11.21 -4.34 -0.18
CA ILE A 47 11.55 -3.03 0.41
C ILE A 47 12.25 -3.23 1.76
N SER A 48 13.41 -2.58 1.93
CA SER A 48 14.19 -2.64 3.18
C SER A 48 14.85 -1.31 3.56
N ASP A 49 14.96 -0.38 2.63
CA ASP A 49 15.56 0.94 2.83
C ASP A 49 14.49 2.03 3.02
N THR A 50 14.88 3.08 3.74
CA THR A 50 14.02 4.22 4.07
C THR A 50 13.57 4.98 2.82
N ASP A 51 14.42 5.09 1.79
CA ASP A 51 14.10 5.81 0.56
C ASP A 51 12.94 5.15 -0.20
N SER A 52 13.01 3.83 -0.39
CA SER A 52 11.96 3.04 -1.04
C SER A 52 10.67 3.03 -0.22
N LEU A 53 10.77 2.95 1.11
CA LEU A 53 9.62 3.07 2.01
C LEU A 53 8.96 4.44 1.84
N HIS A 54 9.73 5.52 1.95
CA HIS A 54 9.21 6.88 1.83
C HIS A 54 8.51 7.10 0.49
N GLN A 55 9.16 6.66 -0.59
CA GLN A 55 8.61 6.77 -1.93
C GLN A 55 7.30 5.98 -2.10
N LEU A 56 7.20 4.79 -1.51
CA LEU A 56 5.95 4.03 -1.51
C LEU A 56 4.86 4.77 -0.72
N MET A 57 5.18 5.27 0.48
CA MET A 57 4.19 5.94 1.34
C MET A 57 3.65 7.20 0.69
N VAL A 58 4.51 8.05 0.13
CA VAL A 58 4.07 9.27 -0.59
C VAL A 58 3.19 8.92 -1.78
N LEU A 59 3.55 7.89 -2.55
CA LEU A 59 2.75 7.43 -3.69
C LEU A 59 1.33 7.00 -3.25
N LEU A 60 1.26 6.12 -2.26
CA LEU A 60 0.00 5.54 -1.82
C LEU A 60 -0.89 6.57 -1.10
N LEU A 61 -0.32 7.44 -0.26
CA LEU A 61 -1.06 8.55 0.36
C LEU A 61 -1.62 9.52 -0.69
N GLY A 62 -0.88 9.75 -1.78
CA GLY A 62 -1.35 10.51 -2.93
C GLY A 62 -2.54 9.85 -3.63
N TRP A 63 -2.52 8.53 -3.81
CA TRP A 63 -3.62 7.77 -4.43
C TRP A 63 -4.88 7.78 -3.58
N VAL A 64 -4.74 7.45 -2.29
CA VAL A 64 -5.83 7.41 -1.30
C VAL A 64 -6.40 8.82 -1.06
N GLY A 65 -5.65 9.87 -1.41
CA GLY A 65 -6.11 11.25 -1.36
C GLY A 65 -6.93 11.76 -2.50
N ASN A 66 -7.06 11.00 -3.59
CA ASN A 66 -7.80 11.43 -4.74
C ASN A 66 -9.21 10.81 -4.74
N VAL A 67 -10.12 11.40 -3.96
CA VAL A 67 -11.50 10.89 -3.80
C VAL A 67 -12.30 10.85 -5.10
N ASP A 68 -11.91 11.64 -6.11
CA ASP A 68 -12.52 11.62 -7.46
C ASP A 68 -12.18 10.34 -8.25
N GLN A 69 -11.27 9.51 -7.73
CA GLN A 69 -10.82 8.26 -8.34
C GLN A 69 -11.05 7.07 -7.39
N PRO A 70 -12.30 6.62 -7.18
CA PRO A 70 -12.62 5.58 -6.19
C PRO A 70 -11.86 4.28 -6.44
N LYS A 71 -11.72 3.84 -7.70
CA LYS A 71 -10.90 2.67 -8.05
C LYS A 71 -9.44 2.80 -7.59
N ARG A 72 -8.84 3.99 -7.78
CA ARG A 72 -7.46 4.26 -7.37
C ARG A 72 -7.32 4.29 -5.84
N CYS A 73 -8.30 4.85 -5.13
CA CYS A 73 -8.35 4.80 -3.67
C CYS A 73 -8.39 3.35 -3.18
N VAL A 74 -9.29 2.53 -3.73
CA VAL A 74 -9.39 1.09 -3.39
C VAL A 74 -8.06 0.39 -3.62
N THR A 75 -7.43 0.58 -4.78
CA THR A 75 -6.12 -0.01 -5.08
C THR A 75 -5.04 0.47 -4.11
N GLY A 76 -5.00 1.78 -3.80
CA GLY A 76 -4.06 2.34 -2.85
C GLY A 76 -4.18 1.74 -1.45
N CYS A 77 -5.41 1.62 -0.95
CA CYS A 77 -5.70 0.96 0.33
C CYS A 77 -5.28 -0.52 0.31
N ARG A 78 -5.59 -1.25 -0.75
CA ARG A 78 -5.22 -2.68 -0.88
C ARG A 78 -3.70 -2.87 -0.92
N VAL A 79 -2.99 -2.08 -1.72
CA VAL A 79 -1.52 -2.13 -1.82
C VAL A 79 -0.86 -1.80 -0.47
N PHE A 80 -1.38 -0.81 0.27
CA PHE A 80 -0.91 -0.51 1.61
C PHE A 80 -1.16 -1.68 2.59
N ALA A 81 -2.35 -2.27 2.58
CA ALA A 81 -2.66 -3.42 3.42
C ALA A 81 -1.73 -4.61 3.14
N THR A 82 -1.48 -4.91 1.87
CA THR A 82 -0.51 -5.93 1.44
C THR A 82 0.90 -5.59 1.93
N PHE A 83 1.31 -4.33 1.85
CA PHE A 83 2.61 -3.92 2.38
C PHE A 83 2.71 -4.17 3.88
N CYS A 84 1.72 -3.74 4.68
CA CYS A 84 1.69 -3.98 6.12
C CYS A 84 1.78 -5.47 6.46
N ALA A 85 1.04 -6.32 5.75
CA ALA A 85 1.03 -7.77 5.97
C ALA A 85 2.34 -8.48 5.61
N HIS A 86 3.12 -7.95 4.67
CA HIS A 86 4.28 -8.66 4.09
C HIS A 86 5.62 -7.92 4.19
N LYS A 87 5.66 -6.72 4.80
CA LYS A 87 6.91 -5.98 5.02
C LYS A 87 7.85 -6.75 5.93
N LYS A 88 9.15 -6.53 5.75
CA LYS A 88 10.18 -7.03 6.68
C LYS A 88 9.96 -6.42 8.06
N SER A 89 10.17 -7.19 9.13
CA SER A 89 10.02 -6.72 10.52
C SER A 89 10.95 -5.55 10.86
N SER A 90 12.08 -5.41 10.17
CA SER A 90 13.02 -4.29 10.33
C SER A 90 12.53 -2.97 9.74
N VAL A 91 11.46 -2.99 8.95
CA VAL A 91 10.88 -1.80 8.31
C VAL A 91 9.72 -1.31 9.17
N SER A 92 9.92 -0.20 9.88
CA SER A 92 8.84 0.47 10.63
C SER A 92 8.10 1.47 9.74
N ILE A 93 6.80 1.62 9.97
CA ILE A 93 5.93 2.59 9.30
C ILE A 93 5.44 3.70 10.23
N SER A 94 5.93 3.74 11.47
CA SER A 94 5.41 4.58 12.54
C SER A 94 5.40 6.07 12.19
N ASP A 95 6.41 6.54 11.46
CA ASP A 95 6.50 7.92 10.94
C ASP A 95 5.34 8.32 10.02
N TYR A 96 4.63 7.34 9.44
CA TYR A 96 3.52 7.56 8.51
C TYR A 96 2.16 7.19 9.12
N MET A 97 2.13 6.52 10.27
CA MET A 97 0.90 5.95 10.84
C MET A 97 -0.16 7.01 11.13
N VAL A 98 0.24 8.16 11.65
CA VAL A 98 -0.69 9.25 11.97
C VAL A 98 -1.39 9.75 10.69
N ASP A 99 -0.64 9.96 9.62
CA ASP A 99 -1.20 10.42 8.34
C ASP A 99 -2.08 9.35 7.70
N TRP A 100 -1.67 8.09 7.76
CA TRP A 100 -2.47 6.96 7.31
C TRP A 100 -3.79 6.85 8.07
N ILE A 101 -3.77 6.89 9.41
CA ILE A 101 -4.99 6.80 10.23
C ILE A 101 -5.95 7.95 9.87
N ARG A 102 -5.46 9.20 9.80
CA ARG A 102 -6.27 10.35 9.39
C ARG A 102 -6.91 10.13 8.02
N LYS A 103 -6.12 9.64 7.06
CA LYS A 103 -6.59 9.40 5.69
C LYS A 103 -7.64 8.30 5.61
N LEU A 104 -7.42 7.20 6.30
CA LEU A 104 -8.32 6.04 6.30
C LEU A 104 -9.63 6.36 6.99
N ILE A 105 -9.60 7.11 8.10
CA ILE A 105 -10.82 7.60 8.77
C ILE A 105 -11.62 8.51 7.83
N PHE A 106 -10.96 9.43 7.12
CA PHE A 106 -11.63 10.30 6.16
C PHE A 106 -12.33 9.50 5.04
N LEU A 107 -11.76 8.38 4.61
CA LEU A 107 -12.38 7.52 3.60
C LEU A 107 -13.66 6.81 4.08
N PHE A 108 -13.94 6.76 5.38
CA PHE A 108 -15.22 6.22 5.88
C PHE A 108 -16.42 7.12 5.56
N GLU A 109 -16.18 8.37 5.17
CA GLU A 109 -17.21 9.29 4.69
C GLU A 109 -17.45 9.18 3.16
N ALA A 110 -16.70 8.33 2.46
CA ALA A 110 -16.84 8.16 1.02
C ALA A 110 -18.20 7.54 0.63
N SER A 111 -18.78 7.96 -0.48
CA SER A 111 -20.05 7.38 -0.97
C SER A 111 -19.91 5.97 -1.55
N SER A 112 -18.68 5.52 -1.83
CA SER A 112 -18.40 4.21 -2.41
C SER A 112 -18.15 3.17 -1.32
N GLU A 113 -18.99 2.15 -1.25
CA GLU A 113 -18.84 1.04 -0.30
C GLU A 113 -17.51 0.30 -0.47
N ASP A 114 -17.03 0.14 -1.70
CA ASP A 114 -15.73 -0.48 -1.99
C ASP A 114 -14.57 0.30 -1.36
N VAL A 115 -14.64 1.64 -1.39
CA VAL A 115 -13.63 2.52 -0.78
C VAL A 115 -13.65 2.35 0.74
N ILE A 116 -14.84 2.35 1.35
CA ILE A 116 -14.99 2.14 2.80
C ILE A 116 -14.42 0.77 3.21
N ALA A 117 -14.79 -0.30 2.49
CA ALA A 117 -14.33 -1.66 2.78
C ALA A 117 -12.80 -1.81 2.64
N ALA A 118 -12.23 -1.18 1.61
CA ALA A 118 -10.79 -1.17 1.40
C ALA A 118 -10.06 -0.36 2.50
N ALA A 119 -10.61 0.78 2.91
CA ALA A 119 -10.07 1.60 3.99
C ALA A 119 -10.08 0.85 5.33
N TRP A 120 -11.15 0.11 5.63
CA TRP A 120 -11.23 -0.75 6.82
C TRP A 120 -10.16 -1.83 6.83
N SER A 121 -10.00 -2.53 5.70
CA SER A 121 -9.00 -3.60 5.57
C SER A 121 -7.58 -3.04 5.72
N ALA A 122 -7.32 -1.86 5.17
CA ALA A 122 -6.04 -1.16 5.31
C ALA A 122 -5.76 -0.72 6.75
N LEU A 123 -6.77 -0.20 7.46
CA LEU A 123 -6.65 0.20 8.85
C LEU A 123 -6.33 -1.01 9.73
N ASP A 124 -7.11 -2.08 9.63
CA ASP A 124 -6.90 -3.33 10.37
C ASP A 124 -5.49 -3.91 10.12
N ALA A 125 -5.06 -3.99 8.85
CA ALA A 125 -3.73 -4.46 8.51
C ALA A 125 -2.62 -3.59 9.11
N SER A 126 -2.77 -2.26 9.10
CA SER A 126 -1.78 -1.34 9.66
C SER A 126 -1.65 -1.48 11.18
N LEU A 127 -2.76 -1.55 11.91
CA LEU A 127 -2.77 -1.66 13.37
C LEU A 127 -2.20 -2.98 13.86
N LYS A 128 -2.37 -4.07 13.09
CA LYS A 128 -1.74 -5.36 13.38
C LYS A 128 -0.21 -5.35 13.30
N THR A 129 0.36 -4.32 12.67
CA THR A 129 1.82 -4.15 12.58
C THR A 129 2.41 -3.25 13.67
N VAL A 130 1.56 -2.55 14.43
CA VAL A 130 1.97 -1.64 15.49
C VAL A 130 2.27 -2.44 16.75
N THR A 131 3.47 -2.28 17.31
CA THR A 131 3.81 -2.87 18.61
C THR A 131 3.11 -2.13 19.74
N LYS A 132 2.99 -2.76 20.91
CA LYS A 132 2.36 -2.14 22.08
C LYS A 132 3.01 -0.79 22.43
N ASP A 133 4.33 -0.72 22.38
CA ASP A 133 5.10 0.47 22.72
C ASP A 133 4.88 1.61 21.70
N GLU A 134 4.70 1.29 20.41
CA GLU A 134 4.37 2.28 19.37
C GLU A 134 2.92 2.79 19.52
N MET A 135 2.01 1.94 19.99
CA MET A 135 0.61 2.31 20.22
C MET A 135 0.44 3.33 21.35
N GLU A 136 1.31 3.29 22.36
CA GLU A 136 1.29 4.22 23.49
C GLU A 136 1.84 5.63 23.14
N GLN A 137 2.48 5.78 21.97
CA GLN A 137 3.10 7.03 21.51
C GLN A 137 2.29 7.78 20.42
N LEU A 138 1.22 7.17 19.90
CA LEU A 138 0.30 7.75 18.91
C LEU A 138 -0.74 8.66 19.55
#